data_AF-V6J3H4-F1
#
_entry.id   AF-V6J3H4-F1
#
_cell.length_a   1.000
_cell.length_b   1.000
_cell.length_c   1.000
_cell.angle_alpha   90.00
_cell.angle_beta   90.00
_cell.angle_gamma   90.00
#
_symmetry.space_group_name_H-M   'P 1'
#
loop_
_entity.id
_entity.type
_entity.pdbx_description
1 polymer ?
#
loop_
_entity_poly.entity_id
_entity_poly.type
_entity_poly.pdbx_seq_one_letter_code
_entity_poly.pdbx_strand_id
1 'polypeptide(L)' 'MNYQFTSLNPVYDASRNITGFLLAFNGRNDSTGEFLNGSVKITIEQFTAAGGNVDQINALIAPAVQTLVGSAQA' A
#
# COMPACT_ATOMS: atom_id res chain seq x y z
N MET A 1 14.40 3.75 -2.38
CA MET A 1 13.02 3.83 -2.90
C MET A 1 12.27 4.77 -2.01
N ASN A 2 11.84 5.89 -2.56
CA ASN A 2 11.10 6.90 -1.82
C ASN A 2 9.65 6.89 -2.31
N TYR A 3 8.70 6.51 -1.45
CA TYR A 3 7.28 6.59 -1.74
C TYR A 3 6.53 7.17 -0.56
N GLN A 4 5.39 7.76 -0.84
CA GLN A 4 4.50 8.36 0.14
C GLN A 4 3.09 7.84 -0.08
N PHE A 5 2.39 7.62 1.02
CA PHE A 5 0.95 7.38 0.98
C PHE A 5 0.23 8.65 0.53
N THR A 6 -0.72 8.48 -0.40
CA THR A 6 -1.51 9.59 -0.93
C THR A 6 -2.98 9.50 -0.53
N SER A 7 -3.48 8.29 -0.26
CA SER A 7 -4.83 8.10 0.28
C SER A 7 -4.99 6.76 0.97
N LEU A 8 -5.98 6.70 1.86
CA LEU A 8 -6.46 5.49 2.55
C LEU A 8 -7.97 5.42 2.33
N ASN A 9 -8.44 4.43 1.59
CA ASN A 9 -9.85 4.27 1.26
C ASN A 9 -10.40 2.97 1.86
N PRO A 10 -11.49 3.00 2.64
CA PRO A 10 -12.12 1.78 3.13
C PRO A 10 -12.70 0.95 1.98
N VAL A 11 -12.55 -0.36 2.07
CA VAL A 11 -13.14 -1.33 1.14
C VAL A 11 -14.31 -1.99 1.83
N TYR A 12 -15.47 -1.96 1.17
CA TYR A 12 -16.72 -2.49 1.72
C TYR A 12 -17.12 -3.81 1.06
N ASP A 13 -17.77 -4.69 1.82
CA ASP A 13 -18.51 -5.83 1.26
C ASP A 13 -19.90 -5.40 0.71
N ALA A 14 -20.66 -6.38 0.20
CA ALA A 14 -22.02 -6.17 -0.30
C ALA A 14 -23.01 -5.68 0.77
N SER A 15 -22.71 -5.92 2.05
CA SER A 15 -23.51 -5.49 3.21
C SER A 15 -23.05 -4.15 3.79
N ARG A 16 -22.08 -3.48 3.16
CA ARG A 16 -21.46 -2.22 3.59
C ARG A 16 -20.63 -2.32 4.89
N ASN A 17 -20.13 -3.50 5.23
CA ASN A 17 -19.12 -3.66 6.29
C ASN A 17 -17.72 -3.40 5.72
N ILE A 18 -16.85 -2.78 6.52
CA ILE A 18 -15.45 -2.58 6.14
C ILE A 18 -14.73 -3.93 6.20
N THR A 19 -14.17 -4.35 5.07
CA THR A 19 -13.37 -5.58 4.94
C THR A 19 -11.88 -5.31 4.88
N GLY A 20 -11.49 -4.05 4.69
CA GLY A 20 -10.09 -3.66 4.63
C GLY A 20 -9.91 -2.23 4.12
N PHE A 21 -8.69 -1.93 3.70
CA PHE A 21 -8.31 -0.61 3.21
C PHE A 21 -7.46 -0.71 1.96
N LEU A 22 -7.71 0.19 1.02
CA LEU A 22 -6.89 0.42 -0.15
C LEU A 22 -5.97 1.61 0.12
N LEU A 23 -4.67 1.36 0.18
CA LEU A 23 -3.64 2.38 0.35
C LEU A 23 -3.09 2.74 -1.01
N ALA A 24 -3.29 3.98 -1.44
CA ALA A 24 -2.63 4.51 -2.63
C ALA A 24 -1.28 5.10 -2.25
N PHE A 25 -0.29 4.92 -3.11
CA PHE A 25 1.05 5.47 -2.94
C PHE A 25 1.59 6.02 -4.24
N ASN A 26 2.41 7.06 -4.11
CA ASN A 26 3.19 7.62 -5.21
C ASN A 26 4.65 7.62 -4.77
N GLY A 27 5.56 7.30 -5.68
CA GLY A 27 6.98 7.28 -5.37
C GLY A 27 7.85 7.38 -6.59
N ARG A 28 9.15 7.33 -6.35
CA ARG A 28 10.17 7.25 -7.37
C ARG A 28 11.13 6.13 -7.03
N ASN A 29 11.47 5.33 -8.03
CA ASN A 29 12.58 4.41 -7.92
C ASN A 29 13.87 5.22 -8.06
N ASP A 30 14.64 5.33 -6.97
CA ASP A 30 15.89 6.12 -6.97
C ASP A 30 16.96 5.50 -7.89
N SER A 31 16.88 4.19 -8.18
CA SER A 31 17.85 3.48 -9.01
C SER A 31 17.55 3.60 -10.51
N THR A 32 16.27 3.60 -10.93
CA THR A 32 15.88 3.70 -12.35
C THR A 32 15.37 5.08 -12.74
N GLY A 33 15.02 5.92 -11.77
CA GLY A 33 14.40 7.23 -11.97
C GLY A 33 12.91 7.18 -12.27
N GLU A 34 12.31 5.99 -12.38
CA GLU A 34 10.91 5.78 -12.78
C GLU A 34 9.92 6.24 -11.70
N PHE A 35 8.80 6.77 -12.17
CA PHE A 35 7.67 7.11 -11.31
C PHE A 35 6.84 5.86 -11.02
N LEU A 36 6.51 5.69 -9.76
CA LEU A 36 5.62 4.64 -9.27
C LEU A 36 4.34 5.27 -8.77
N ASN A 37 3.23 4.78 -9.29
CA ASN A 37 1.91 5.02 -8.74
C ASN A 37 1.24 3.66 -8.61
N GLY A 38 0.66 3.40 -7.45
CA GLY A 38 0.01 2.13 -7.22
C GLY A 38 -0.89 2.16 -6.01
N SER A 39 -1.51 1.01 -5.76
CA SER A 39 -2.28 0.80 -4.55
C SER A 39 -2.09 -0.61 -4.01
N VAL A 40 -2.12 -0.75 -2.70
CA VAL A 40 -2.06 -2.02 -1.99
C VAL A 40 -3.32 -2.16 -1.15
N LYS A 41 -4.01 -3.30 -1.29
CA LYS A 41 -5.14 -3.65 -0.42
C LYS A 41 -4.62 -4.41 0.80
N ILE A 42 -5.05 -4.01 1.98
CA ILE A 42 -4.84 -4.72 3.24
C ILE A 42 -6.19 -5.10 3.85
N THR A 43 -6.25 -6.18 4.62
CA THR A 43 -7.46 -6.60 5.33
C THR A 43 -7.70 -5.75 6.59
N ILE A 44 -8.93 -5.76 7.10
CA ILE A 44 -9.26 -5.13 8.38
C ILE A 44 -8.40 -5.70 9.53
N GLU A 45 -8.09 -6.99 9.49
CA GLU A 45 -7.27 -7.67 10.50
C GLU A 45 -5.83 -7.16 10.48
N GLN A 46 -5.23 -7.01 9.29
CA GLN A 46 -3.88 -6.45 9.13
C GLN A 46 -3.81 -5.00 9.62
N PHE A 47 -4.82 -4.19 9.28
CA PHE A 47 -4.91 -2.81 9.75
C PHE A 47 -5.05 -2.72 11.28
N THR A 48 -5.89 -3.58 11.86
CA THR A 48 -6.13 -3.63 13.31
C THR A 48 -4.90 -4.15 14.06
N ALA A 49 -4.20 -5.15 13.52
CA ALA A 49 -2.96 -5.68 14.08
C ALA A 49 -1.83 -4.64 14.08
N ALA A 50 -1.81 -3.74 13.10
CA ALA A 50 -0.92 -2.58 13.08
C ALA A 50 -1.39 -1.44 13.99
N GLY A 51 -2.52 -1.58 14.70
CA GLY A 51 -3.09 -0.54 15.57
C GLY A 51 -3.39 0.78 14.85
N GLY A 52 -3.56 0.75 13.52
CA GLY A 52 -3.67 1.97 12.71
C GLY A 52 -2.38 2.80 12.63
N ASN A 53 -1.24 2.28 13.11
CA ASN A 53 0.05 2.95 13.06
C ASN A 53 0.61 2.92 11.62
N VAL A 54 0.89 4.10 11.07
CA VAL A 54 1.36 4.26 9.69
C VAL A 54 2.69 3.55 9.44
N ASP A 55 3.62 3.55 10.39
CA ASP A 55 4.92 2.89 10.24
C ASP A 55 4.77 1.36 10.21
N GLN A 56 3.87 0.81 11.02
CA GLN A 56 3.57 -0.62 11.02
C GLN A 56 2.84 -1.05 9.75
N ILE A 57 1.89 -0.24 9.28
CA ILE A 57 1.21 -0.46 7.99
C ILE A 57 2.23 -0.37 6.84
N ASN A 58 3.15 0.58 6.90
CA ASN A 58 4.21 0.72 5.92
C ASN A 58 5.09 -0.52 5.87
N ALA A 59 5.50 -1.05 7.03
CA ALA A 59 6.29 -2.27 7.13
C ALA A 59 5.56 -3.49 6.53
N LEU A 60 4.23 -3.56 6.68
CA LEU A 60 3.40 -4.62 6.11
C LEU A 60 3.40 -4.58 4.57
N ILE A 61 3.30 -3.39 3.98
CA ILE A 61 3.12 -3.26 2.52
C ILE A 61 4.41 -3.00 1.74
N ALA A 62 5.48 -2.54 2.39
CA ALA A 62 6.74 -2.20 1.73
C ALA A 62 7.28 -3.34 0.84
N PRO A 63 7.22 -4.63 1.23
CA PRO A 63 7.61 -5.73 0.35
C PRO A 63 6.75 -5.82 -0.92
N ALA A 64 5.43 -5.63 -0.81
CA ALA A 64 4.53 -5.65 -1.96
C ALA A 64 4.80 -4.47 -2.91
N VAL A 65 5.09 -3.29 -2.36
CA VAL A 65 5.49 -2.12 -3.15
C VAL A 65 6.81 -2.39 -3.86
N GLN A 66 7.81 -2.98 -3.19
CA GLN A 66 9.09 -3.34 -3.81
C GLN A 66 8.93 -4.35 -4.95
N THR A 67 8.07 -5.36 -4.79
CA THR A 67 7.79 -6.33 -5.87
C THR A 67 7.19 -5.66 -7.09
N LEU A 68 6.24 -4.71 -6.92
CA LEU A 68 5.65 -3.96 -8.03
C LEU A 68 6.72 -3.21 -8.85
N VAL A 69 7.74 -2.67 -8.17
CA VAL A 69 8.89 -2.02 -8.82
C VAL A 69 9.76 -3.02 -9.58
N GLY A 70 10.04 -4.19 -8.98
CA GLY A 70 10.84 -5.23 -9.63
C GLY A 70 10.15 -5.84 -10.85
N SER A 71 8.82 -5.97 -10.83
CA SER A 71 8.03 -6.45 -11.96
C SER A 71 7.84 -5.43 -13.09
N ALA A 72 8.12 -4.14 -12.86
CA ALA A 72 8.16 -3.15 -13.94
C ALA A 72 9.38 -3.31 -14.86
N GLN A 73 10.32 -4.20 -14.52
CA GLN A 73 11.54 -4.48 -15.29
C GLN A 73 11.43 -5.73 -16.21
N ALA A 74 10.23 -6.24 -16.49
CA ALA A 74 10.02 -7.40 -17.38
C ALA A 74 9.47 -7.01 -18.76
#